data_AF-A0ABD0AKU9-F1
#
_entry.id   AF-A0ABD0AKU9-F1
#
_cell.length_a   1.000
_cell.length_b   1.000
_cell.length_c   1.000
_cell.angle_alpha   90.00
_cell.angle_beta   90.00
_cell.angle_gamma   90.00
#
_symmetry.space_group_name_H-M   'P 1'
#
loop_
_entity.id
_entity.type
_entity.pdbx_description
1 polymer ?
#
loop_
_entity_poly.entity_id
_entity_poly.type
_entity_poly.pdbx_seq_one_letter_code
_entity_poly.pdbx_strand_id
1 'polypeptide(L)'
;MGSAQAIANLGYCYLYGRELEANLSQAIAYFKIAADRRNVDAAYKLGDIYSNPRWGVEDKELANYYFEAAGHLIMDEGFNAYNPIVTCDKLLDYPSLCLALGREKSVGGSMPTDIDAAYQFLKMAERGYQRNLTNGQTMCQKAFEAVEKMLADNQYDPVREEVDALLEESD
;
A
#
# COMPACT_ATOMS: atom_id res chain seq x y z
N MET A 1 6.66 -0.24 -28.03
CA MET A 1 6.15 0.21 -26.71
C MET A 1 6.75 -0.69 -25.65
N GLY A 2 7.51 -0.15 -24.69
CA GLY A 2 7.98 -0.93 -23.53
C GLY A 2 6.82 -1.25 -22.59
N SER A 3 6.76 -2.50 -22.12
CA SER A 3 5.81 -2.92 -21.07
C SER A 3 5.95 -2.01 -19.85
N ALA A 4 4.84 -1.63 -19.21
CA ALA A 4 4.86 -0.79 -18.01
C ALA A 4 5.75 -1.40 -16.91
N GLN A 5 5.79 -2.74 -16.81
CA GLN A 5 6.69 -3.45 -15.92
C GLN A 5 8.17 -3.26 -16.27
N ALA A 6 8.52 -3.27 -17.57
CA ALA A 6 9.90 -3.04 -17.98
C ALA A 6 10.36 -1.62 -17.67
N ILE A 7 9.46 -0.64 -17.78
CA ILE A 7 9.72 0.76 -17.40
C ILE A 7 9.91 0.87 -15.88
N ALA A 8 9.07 0.21 -15.08
CA ALA A 8 9.22 0.15 -13.63
C ALA A 8 10.56 -0.50 -13.23
N ASN A 9 10.94 -1.60 -13.88
CA ASN A 9 12.22 -2.28 -13.64
C ASN A 9 13.42 -1.36 -13.92
N LEU A 10 13.34 -0.52 -14.95
CA LEU A 10 14.38 0.49 -15.22
C LEU A 10 14.44 1.54 -14.11
N GLY A 11 13.28 1.97 -13.59
CA GLY A 11 13.22 2.81 -12.38
C GLY A 11 13.93 2.16 -11.19
N TYR A 12 13.74 0.86 -10.98
CA TYR A 12 14.43 0.11 -9.94
C TYR A 12 15.95 0.00 -10.16
N CYS A 13 16.41 -0.17 -11.41
CA CYS A 13 17.83 -0.14 -11.73
C CYS A 13 18.48 1.20 -11.33
N TYR A 14 17.82 2.32 -11.65
CA TYR A 14 18.29 3.64 -11.24
C TYR A 14 18.15 3.90 -9.74
N LEU A 15 17.16 3.30 -9.07
CA LEU A 15 16.99 3.51 -7.63
C LEU A 15 18.07 2.79 -6.80
N TYR A 16 18.40 1.55 -7.17
CA TYR A 16 19.32 0.69 -6.40
C TYR A 16 20.73 0.59 -6.96
N GLY A 17 20.99 1.19 -8.12
CA GLY A 17 22.31 1.16 -8.76
C GLY A 17 22.75 -0.24 -9.20
N ARG A 18 21.79 -1.08 -9.62
CA ARG A 18 22.08 -2.45 -10.09
C ARG A 18 22.45 -2.40 -11.57
N GLU A 19 23.74 -2.20 -11.85
CA GLU A 19 24.39 -2.06 -13.18
C GLU A 19 24.46 -0.63 -13.76
N LEU A 20 23.78 0.32 -13.14
CA LEU A 20 23.85 1.76 -13.46
C LEU A 20 24.23 2.54 -12.21
N GLU A 21 24.76 3.75 -12.36
CA GLU A 21 24.89 4.66 -11.22
C GLU A 21 23.50 5.00 -10.67
N ALA A 22 23.36 4.94 -9.34
CA ALA A 22 22.10 5.26 -8.69
C ALA A 22 21.71 6.71 -8.98
N ASN A 23 20.50 6.93 -9.47
CA ASN A 23 19.96 8.23 -9.81
C ASN A 23 18.49 8.30 -9.43
N LEU A 24 18.21 8.87 -8.26
CA LEU A 24 16.85 8.99 -7.73
C LEU A 24 15.92 9.79 -8.66
N SER A 25 16.42 10.87 -9.28
CA SER A 25 15.61 11.69 -10.17
C SER A 25 15.16 10.92 -11.42
N GLN A 26 16.06 10.13 -12.00
CA GLN A 26 15.72 9.25 -13.13
C GLN A 26 14.80 8.12 -12.69
N ALA A 27 15.04 7.51 -11.52
CA ALA A 27 14.15 6.49 -10.96
C ALA A 27 12.71 7.01 -10.83
N ILE A 28 12.52 8.18 -10.21
CA ILE A 28 11.21 8.85 -10.08
C ILE A 28 10.58 9.09 -11.46
N ALA A 29 11.35 9.57 -12.45
CA ALA A 29 10.82 9.81 -13.79
C ALA A 29 10.30 8.51 -14.44
N TYR A 30 11.04 7.41 -14.35
CA TYR A 30 10.60 6.12 -14.90
C TYR A 30 9.41 5.55 -14.14
N PHE A 31 9.38 5.66 -12.81
CA PHE A 31 8.22 5.22 -12.04
C PHE A 31 6.97 6.02 -12.39
N LYS A 32 7.07 7.34 -12.61
CA LYS A 32 5.92 8.16 -13.04
C LYS A 32 5.35 7.66 -14.38
N ILE A 33 6.23 7.41 -15.36
CA ILE A 33 5.82 6.87 -16.67
C ILE A 33 5.16 5.49 -16.53
N ALA A 34 5.67 4.63 -15.65
CA ALA A 34 5.07 3.31 -15.41
C ALA A 34 3.73 3.40 -14.67
N ALA A 35 3.60 4.28 -13.67
CA ALA A 35 2.36 4.54 -12.94
C ALA A 35 1.27 5.09 -13.87
N ASP A 36 1.61 6.04 -14.77
CA ASP A 36 0.72 6.55 -15.81
C ASP A 36 0.22 5.46 -16.76
N ARG A 37 0.95 4.35 -16.87
CA ARG A 37 0.58 3.15 -17.61
C ARG A 37 -0.04 2.06 -16.74
N ARG A 38 -0.65 2.45 -15.62
CA ARG A 38 -1.36 1.58 -14.66
C ARG A 38 -0.47 0.53 -13.98
N ASN A 39 0.84 0.79 -13.83
CA ASN A 39 1.71 -0.11 -13.06
C ASN A 39 1.60 0.16 -11.55
N VAL A 40 1.03 -0.80 -10.82
CA VAL A 40 0.81 -0.74 -9.37
C VAL A 40 2.13 -0.60 -8.60
N ASP A 41 3.14 -1.41 -8.94
CA ASP A 41 4.43 -1.40 -8.24
C ASP A 41 5.12 -0.03 -8.32
N ALA A 42 5.04 0.62 -9.48
CA ALA A 42 5.61 1.93 -9.71
C ALA A 42 4.87 3.03 -8.92
N ALA A 43 3.53 3.01 -8.91
CA ALA A 43 2.74 3.93 -8.09
C ALA A 43 3.06 3.75 -6.60
N TYR A 44 3.02 2.51 -6.11
CA TYR A 44 3.39 2.20 -4.73
C TYR A 44 4.82 2.66 -4.39
N LYS A 45 5.78 2.45 -5.30
CA LYS A 45 7.17 2.87 -5.10
C LYS A 45 7.32 4.39 -5.04
N LEU A 46 6.56 5.15 -5.83
CA LEU A 46 6.53 6.61 -5.70
C LEU A 46 6.00 7.03 -4.33
N GLY A 47 4.92 6.38 -3.85
CA GLY A 47 4.41 6.59 -2.49
C GLY A 47 5.50 6.39 -1.42
N ASP A 48 6.21 5.25 -1.47
CA ASP A 48 7.31 4.94 -0.56
C ASP A 48 8.49 5.92 -0.67
N ILE A 49 8.78 6.43 -1.87
CA ILE A 49 9.84 7.43 -2.06
C ILE A 49 9.46 8.75 -1.39
N TYR A 50 8.25 9.24 -1.65
CA TYR A 50 7.77 10.51 -1.11
C TYR A 50 7.43 10.44 0.38
N SER A 51 7.13 9.26 0.93
CA SER A 51 6.88 9.10 2.38
C SER A 51 8.15 8.93 3.21
N ASN A 52 9.29 8.65 2.58
CA ASN A 52 10.49 8.22 3.30
C ASN A 52 11.58 9.31 3.29
N PRO A 53 11.92 9.88 4.47
CA PRO A 53 12.88 10.98 4.58
C PRO A 53 14.28 10.61 4.06
N ARG A 54 14.63 9.32 3.98
CA ARG A 54 15.94 8.87 3.51
C ARG A 54 16.29 9.35 2.10
N TRP A 55 15.27 9.65 1.29
CA TRP A 55 15.46 10.06 -0.10
C TRP A 55 15.62 11.57 -0.27
N GLY A 56 15.37 12.36 0.77
CA GLY A 56 15.50 13.83 0.73
C GLY A 56 14.51 14.54 -0.19
N VAL A 57 13.45 13.86 -0.63
CA VAL A 57 12.40 14.38 -1.51
C VAL A 57 11.02 14.17 -0.89
N GLU A 58 10.95 14.13 0.44
CA GLU A 58 9.71 13.83 1.15
C GLU A 58 8.60 14.82 0.81
N ASP A 59 7.41 14.29 0.57
CA ASP A 59 6.20 15.06 0.28
C ASP A 59 5.01 14.18 0.65
N LYS A 60 4.34 14.53 1.75
CA LYS A 60 3.22 13.72 2.27
C LYS A 60 2.02 13.72 1.33
N GLU A 61 1.74 14.84 0.66
CA GLU A 61 0.62 14.93 -0.26
C GLU A 61 0.86 14.05 -1.48
N LEU A 62 2.07 14.09 -2.06
CA LEU A 62 2.44 13.20 -3.15
C LEU A 62 2.48 11.74 -2.70
N ALA A 63 2.99 11.45 -1.50
CA ALA A 63 3.00 10.09 -0.97
C ALA A 63 1.59 9.50 -0.92
N ASN A 64 0.66 10.23 -0.30
CA ASN A 64 -0.75 9.82 -0.18
C ASN A 64 -1.40 9.67 -1.56
N TYR A 65 -1.17 10.63 -2.46
CA TYR A 65 -1.67 10.56 -3.83
C TYR A 65 -1.24 9.26 -4.53
N TYR A 66 0.04 8.90 -4.45
CA TYR A 66 0.54 7.69 -5.10
C TYR A 66 0.09 6.39 -4.41
N PHE A 67 -0.07 6.39 -3.08
CA PHE A 67 -0.66 5.27 -2.37
C PHE A 67 -2.13 5.08 -2.75
N GLU A 68 -2.93 6.14 -2.80
CA GLU A 68 -4.33 6.05 -3.26
C GLU A 68 -4.41 5.61 -4.72
N ALA A 69 -3.56 6.15 -5.59
CA ALA A 69 -3.48 5.71 -6.97
C ALA A 69 -3.16 4.21 -7.08
N ALA A 70 -2.19 3.70 -6.29
CA ALA A 70 -1.87 2.29 -6.26
C ALA A 70 -3.07 1.44 -5.77
N GLY A 71 -3.74 1.87 -4.69
CA GLY A 71 -4.94 1.22 -4.17
C GLY A 71 -6.06 1.16 -5.20
N HIS A 72 -6.38 2.28 -5.86
CA HIS A 72 -7.38 2.34 -6.92
C HIS A 72 -7.02 1.50 -8.14
N LEU A 73 -5.73 1.39 -8.51
CA LEU A 73 -5.31 0.52 -9.60
C LEU A 73 -5.51 -0.97 -9.28
N ILE A 74 -5.38 -1.37 -8.01
CA ILE A 74 -5.62 -2.74 -7.55
C ILE A 74 -7.12 -3.03 -7.47
N MET A 75 -7.88 -2.12 -6.87
CA MET A 75 -9.31 -2.24 -6.61
C MET A 75 -10.18 -2.00 -7.86
N ASP A 76 -9.77 -1.19 -8.82
CA ASP A 76 -10.62 -0.77 -9.95
C ASP A 76 -11.95 -0.12 -9.48
N GLU A 77 -12.88 0.21 -10.38
CA GLU A 77 -14.13 0.94 -10.04
C GLU A 77 -15.15 0.15 -9.21
N GLY A 78 -14.85 -1.09 -8.83
CA GLY A 78 -15.82 -2.03 -8.27
C GLY A 78 -16.09 -1.92 -6.78
N PHE A 79 -15.37 -1.10 -6.02
CA PHE A 79 -15.39 -1.12 -4.55
C PHE A 79 -16.26 -0.02 -3.95
N ASN A 80 -17.19 -0.41 -3.08
CA ASN A 80 -18.14 0.44 -2.37
C ASN A 80 -18.88 -0.38 -1.29
N ALA A 81 -20.00 0.12 -0.78
CA ALA A 81 -20.84 -0.57 0.22
C ALA A 81 -21.28 -2.00 -0.18
N TYR A 82 -21.31 -2.34 -1.47
CA TYR A 82 -21.66 -3.69 -1.96
C TYR A 82 -20.46 -4.59 -2.20
N ASN A 83 -19.24 -4.03 -2.21
CA ASN A 83 -18.00 -4.74 -2.47
C ASN A 83 -16.89 -4.07 -1.64
N PRO A 84 -16.80 -4.42 -0.34
CA PRO A 84 -15.91 -3.74 0.60
C PRO A 84 -14.45 -4.10 0.31
N ILE A 85 -13.52 -3.23 0.71
CA ILE A 85 -12.08 -3.34 0.46
C ILE A 85 -11.52 -4.69 0.91
N VAL A 86 -12.05 -5.21 2.03
CA VAL A 86 -11.64 -6.50 2.61
C VAL A 86 -11.85 -7.73 1.71
N THR A 87 -12.67 -7.60 0.65
CA THR A 87 -12.90 -8.68 -0.33
C THR A 87 -11.90 -8.68 -1.49
N CYS A 88 -10.96 -7.73 -1.54
CA CYS A 88 -10.00 -7.62 -2.63
C CYS A 88 -8.73 -8.46 -2.40
N ASP A 89 -8.74 -9.74 -2.76
CA ASP A 89 -7.58 -10.63 -2.57
C ASP A 89 -6.27 -10.11 -3.16
N LYS A 90 -6.34 -9.30 -4.23
CA LYS A 90 -5.14 -8.69 -4.84
C LYS A 90 -4.39 -7.75 -3.89
N LEU A 91 -5.07 -7.15 -2.91
CA LEU A 91 -4.44 -6.32 -1.90
C LEU A 91 -3.54 -7.13 -0.94
N LEU A 92 -3.76 -8.45 -0.82
CA LEU A 92 -2.93 -9.32 0.01
C LEU A 92 -1.48 -9.42 -0.49
N ASP A 93 -1.24 -9.14 -1.78
CA ASP A 93 0.10 -9.09 -2.36
C ASP A 93 0.81 -7.75 -2.04
N TYR A 94 0.08 -6.75 -1.51
CA TYR A 94 0.58 -5.41 -1.18
C TYR A 94 0.33 -5.00 0.29
N PRO A 95 0.69 -5.81 1.30
CA PRO A 95 0.35 -5.52 2.69
C PRO A 95 0.98 -4.23 3.23
N SER A 96 2.13 -3.81 2.69
CA SER A 96 2.76 -2.53 3.05
C SER A 96 2.05 -1.32 2.48
N LEU A 97 1.40 -1.44 1.32
CA LEU A 97 0.50 -0.40 0.79
C LEU A 97 -0.74 -0.29 1.67
N CYS A 98 -1.35 -1.42 2.02
CA CYS A 98 -2.51 -1.49 2.89
C CYS A 98 -2.22 -0.89 4.27
N LEU A 99 -1.06 -1.20 4.87
CA LEU A 99 -0.63 -0.58 6.12
C LEU A 99 -0.48 0.95 5.98
N ALA A 100 0.10 1.44 4.88
CA ALA A 100 0.26 2.88 4.66
C ALA A 100 -1.11 3.57 4.51
N LEU A 101 -1.99 3.05 3.65
CA LEU A 101 -3.34 3.60 3.46
C LEU A 101 -4.17 3.53 4.73
N GLY A 102 -4.10 2.41 5.45
CA GLY A 102 -4.74 2.22 6.74
C GLY A 102 -4.32 3.31 7.72
N ARG A 103 -3.00 3.44 7.94
CA ARG A 103 -2.43 4.44 8.85
C ARG A 103 -2.76 5.88 8.49
N GLU A 104 -2.67 6.22 7.22
CA GLU A 104 -2.87 7.61 6.79
C GLU A 104 -4.35 8.02 6.81
N LYS A 105 -5.29 7.06 6.70
CA LYS A 105 -6.74 7.28 6.88
C LYS A 105 -7.21 7.15 8.33
N SER A 106 -6.39 6.60 9.23
CA SER A 106 -6.66 6.57 10.68
C SER A 106 -6.78 7.97 11.29
N VAL A 107 -7.29 8.04 12.52
CA VAL A 107 -7.27 9.28 13.31
C VAL A 107 -5.82 9.73 13.51
N GLY A 108 -5.51 10.96 13.10
CA GLY A 108 -4.15 11.55 13.20
C GLY A 108 -3.22 11.21 12.03
N GLY A 109 -3.72 10.49 11.02
CA GLY A 109 -3.05 10.36 9.72
C GLY A 109 -3.08 11.67 8.92
N SER A 110 -2.39 11.69 7.78
CA SER A 110 -2.31 12.88 6.93
C SER A 110 -3.40 12.98 5.84
N MET A 111 -4.25 11.96 5.70
CA MET A 111 -5.38 11.95 4.78
C MET A 111 -6.68 12.31 5.50
N PRO A 112 -7.76 12.66 4.77
CA PRO A 112 -9.10 12.73 5.37
C PRO A 112 -9.41 11.44 6.11
N THR A 113 -9.77 11.57 7.39
CA THR A 113 -10.01 10.42 8.25
C THR A 113 -11.21 9.62 7.75
N ASP A 114 -10.99 8.33 7.58
CA ASP A 114 -11.98 7.33 7.18
C ASP A 114 -11.66 6.05 7.95
N ILE A 115 -12.27 5.91 9.13
CA ILE A 115 -11.97 4.80 10.05
C ILE A 115 -12.42 3.44 9.52
N ASP A 116 -13.46 3.40 8.68
CA ASP A 116 -13.94 2.18 8.04
C ASP A 116 -12.93 1.71 7.00
N ALA A 117 -12.60 2.56 6.03
CA ALA A 117 -11.58 2.22 5.04
C ALA A 117 -10.21 1.94 5.69
N ALA A 118 -9.84 2.71 6.72
CA ALA A 118 -8.60 2.49 7.45
C ALA A 118 -8.55 1.09 8.08
N TYR A 119 -9.62 0.68 8.77
CA TYR A 119 -9.70 -0.63 9.39
C TYR A 119 -9.65 -1.75 8.35
N GLN A 120 -10.43 -1.62 7.28
CA GLN A 120 -10.43 -2.60 6.19
C GLN A 120 -9.06 -2.77 5.54
N PHE A 121 -8.34 -1.67 5.26
CA PHE A 121 -6.96 -1.75 4.77
C PHE A 121 -6.02 -2.41 5.79
N LEU A 122 -6.14 -2.11 7.09
CA LEU A 122 -5.32 -2.75 8.11
C LEU A 122 -5.58 -4.25 8.21
N LYS A 123 -6.83 -4.72 8.07
CA LYS A 123 -7.15 -6.15 8.00
C LYS A 123 -6.54 -6.84 6.78
N MET A 124 -6.56 -6.17 5.62
CA MET A 124 -5.88 -6.67 4.42
C MET A 124 -4.35 -6.71 4.61
N ALA A 125 -3.77 -5.74 5.32
CA ALA A 125 -2.37 -5.75 5.68
C ALA A 125 -2.02 -6.92 6.60
N GLU A 126 -2.85 -7.18 7.63
CA GLU A 126 -2.71 -8.28 8.58
C GLU A 126 -2.69 -9.63 7.84
N ARG A 127 -3.72 -9.93 7.03
CA ARG A 127 -3.81 -11.17 6.25
C ARG A 127 -2.64 -11.32 5.27
N GLY A 128 -2.27 -10.26 4.56
CA GLY A 128 -1.15 -10.28 3.61
C GLY A 128 0.20 -10.53 4.28
N TYR A 129 0.47 -9.88 5.43
CA TYR A 129 1.68 -10.15 6.20
C TYR A 129 1.69 -11.54 6.82
N GLN A 130 0.56 -12.03 7.33
CA GLN A 130 0.44 -13.40 7.85
C GLN A 130 0.77 -14.42 6.76
N ARG A 131 0.23 -14.25 5.54
CA ARG A 131 0.56 -15.07 4.37
C ARG A 131 2.07 -15.04 4.06
N ASN A 132 2.70 -13.86 4.11
CA ASN A 132 4.15 -13.72 3.89
C ASN A 132 4.97 -14.45 4.96
N LEU A 133 4.58 -14.35 6.24
CA LEU A 133 5.24 -15.04 7.35
C LEU A 133 5.12 -16.56 7.23
N THR A 134 3.94 -17.08 6.88
CA THR A 134 3.72 -18.52 6.62
C THR A 134 4.58 -19.02 5.46
N ASN A 135 4.83 -18.16 4.46
CA ASN A 135 5.72 -18.45 3.33
C ASN A 135 7.23 -18.27 3.66
N GLY A 136 7.58 -18.02 4.93
CA GLY A 136 8.97 -17.89 5.39
C GLY A 136 9.59 -16.50 5.23
N GLN A 137 8.82 -15.48 4.84
CA GLN A 137 9.31 -14.11 4.72
C GLN A 137 9.32 -13.39 6.08
N THR A 138 10.30 -13.71 6.91
CA THR A 138 10.41 -13.19 8.29
C THR A 138 10.68 -11.69 8.39
N MET A 139 11.11 -11.03 7.30
CA MET A 139 11.37 -9.59 7.28
C MET A 139 10.14 -8.74 7.57
N CYS A 140 8.92 -9.29 7.39
CA CYS A 140 7.66 -8.58 7.62
C CYS A 140 7.19 -8.63 9.08
N GLN A 141 7.84 -9.37 9.98
CA GLN A 141 7.37 -9.60 11.36
C GLN A 141 7.08 -8.30 12.12
N LYS A 142 7.99 -7.32 12.06
CA LYS A 142 7.79 -6.03 12.75
C LYS A 142 6.62 -5.23 12.19
N ALA A 143 6.38 -5.33 10.88
CA ALA A 143 5.27 -4.63 10.24
C ALA A 143 3.94 -5.31 10.60
N PHE A 144 3.92 -6.64 10.70
CA PHE A 144 2.78 -7.42 11.19
C PHE A 144 2.39 -7.03 12.62
N GLU A 145 3.36 -7.05 13.55
CA GLU A 145 3.12 -6.64 14.95
C GLU A 145 2.63 -5.19 15.07
N ALA A 146 3.11 -4.30 14.19
CA ALA A 146 2.63 -2.92 14.13
C ALA A 146 1.16 -2.85 13.67
N VAL A 147 0.76 -3.66 12.68
CA VAL A 147 -0.64 -3.76 12.24
C VAL A 147 -1.53 -4.28 13.36
N GLU A 148 -1.15 -5.38 14.04
CA GLU A 148 -1.92 -5.94 15.16
C GLU A 148 -2.16 -4.89 16.26
N LYS A 149 -1.12 -4.13 16.60
CA LYS A 149 -1.21 -3.05 17.57
C LYS A 149 -2.17 -1.94 17.11
N MET A 150 -2.16 -1.58 15.82
CA MET A 150 -3.07 -0.58 15.27
C MET A 150 -4.51 -1.08 15.28
N LEU A 151 -4.76 -2.32 14.88
CA LEU A 151 -6.10 -2.92 14.87
C LEU A 151 -6.75 -2.98 16.28
N ALA A 152 -5.93 -3.11 17.32
CA ALA A 152 -6.37 -3.11 18.71
C ALA A 152 -6.77 -1.71 19.25
N ASP A 153 -6.53 -0.64 18.49
CA ASP A 153 -6.88 0.72 18.89
C ASP A 153 -8.41 0.92 18.97
N ASN A 154 -8.88 1.65 19.98
CA ASN A 154 -10.30 1.84 20.25
C ASN A 154 -11.00 2.72 19.20
N GLN A 155 -10.25 3.44 18.35
CA GLN A 155 -10.84 4.19 17.24
C GLN A 155 -11.62 3.29 16.27
N TYR A 156 -11.35 1.98 16.26
CA TYR A 156 -11.98 1.02 15.38
C TYR A 156 -13.15 0.26 16.02
N ASP A 157 -13.43 0.47 17.31
CA ASP A 157 -14.56 -0.17 18.00
C ASP A 157 -15.91 0.00 17.25
N PRO A 158 -16.21 1.15 16.58
CA PRO A 158 -17.46 1.30 15.84
C PRO A 158 -17.61 0.45 14.58
N VAL A 159 -16.51 0.00 13.97
CA VAL A 159 -16.51 -0.72 12.67
C VAL A 159 -16.00 -2.16 12.78
N ARG A 160 -15.37 -2.52 13.89
CA ARG A 160 -14.68 -3.80 14.10
C ARG A 160 -15.58 -5.01 13.86
N GLU A 161 -16.73 -5.06 14.54
CA GLU A 161 -17.64 -6.21 14.47
C GLU A 161 -18.18 -6.44 13.06
N GLU A 162 -18.57 -5.38 12.37
CA GLU A 162 -19.12 -5.46 11.01
C GLU A 162 -18.06 -5.93 10.00
N VAL A 163 -16.85 -5.34 10.03
CA VAL A 163 -15.78 -5.69 9.10
C VAL A 163 -15.21 -7.09 9.36
N ASP A 164 -15.09 -7.50 10.63
CA ASP A 164 -14.63 -8.85 10.97
C ASP A 164 -15.66 -9.91 10.50
N ALA A 165 -16.96 -9.65 10.61
CA ALA A 165 -18.00 -10.54 10.10
C ALA A 165 -17.93 -10.70 8.57
N LEU A 166 -17.71 -9.59 7.83
CA LEU A 166 -17.55 -9.63 6.37
C LEU A 166 -16.37 -10.49 5.92
N LEU A 167 -15.28 -10.53 6.70
CA LEU A 167 -14.12 -11.36 6.41
C LEU A 167 -14.44 -12.85 6.59
N GLU A 168 -15.15 -13.23 7.65
CA GLU A 168 -15.54 -14.61 7.91
C GLU A 168 -16.46 -15.20 6.82
N GLU A 169 -17.27 -14.36 6.16
CA GLU A 169 -18.13 -14.79 5.03
C GLU A 169 -17.36 -14.98 3.72
N SER A 170 -16.13 -14.44 3.63
CA SER A 170 -15.32 -14.43 2.40
C SER A 170 -14.26 -15.54 2.31
N ASP A 171 -13.96 -16.22 3.42
CA ASP A 171 -12.98 -17.32 3.56
C ASP A 171 -13.63 -18.72 3.41
#